data_AF-A0A1F8SL23-F1
#
_entry.id   AF-A0A1F8SL23-F1
#
_cell.length_a   1.000
_cell.length_b   1.000
_cell.length_c   1.000
_cell.angle_alpha   90.00
_cell.angle_beta   90.00
_cell.angle_gamma   90.00
#
_symmetry.space_group_name_H-M   'P 1'
#
loop_
_entity.id
_entity.type
_entity.pdbx_description
1 polymer ?
#
loop_
_entity_poly.entity_id
_entity_poly.type
_entity_poly.pdbx_seq_one_letter_code
_entity_poly.pdbx_strand_id
1 'polypeptide(L)'
;MEIFSLHELQILMLVGMFLLGGLTFVTGVAILASGAWGHELHTITTQTTRLAQKGIAEDLSGLVGNASTLLNTINEMIRTTTGIGVFLTVSGALLMALTVWFVFQSP
;
A
#
# COMPACT_ATOMS: atom_id res chain seq x y z
N MET A 1 18.54 9.78 42.71
CA MET A 1 17.99 9.21 41.47
C MET A 1 18.15 10.29 40.42
N GLU A 2 19.23 10.23 39.64
CA GLU A 2 19.40 11.12 38.49
C GLU A 2 18.45 10.63 37.41
N ILE A 3 17.39 11.42 37.18
CA ILE A 3 16.27 11.10 36.32
C ILE A 3 16.70 11.49 34.90
N PHE A 4 17.40 10.57 34.22
CA PHE A 4 17.81 10.58 32.81
C PHE A 4 18.42 11.89 32.27
N SER A 5 19.67 11.83 31.84
CA SER A 5 20.29 12.95 31.13
C SER A 5 19.54 13.20 29.81
N LEU A 6 19.41 14.46 29.39
CA LEU A 6 18.71 14.83 28.13
C LEU A 6 19.24 14.06 26.91
N HIS A 7 20.53 13.73 26.94
CA HIS A 7 21.18 12.94 25.91
C HIS A 7 20.71 11.48 25.87
N GLU A 8 20.52 10.84 27.03
CA GLU A 8 20.01 9.46 27.11
C GLU A 8 18.56 9.38 26.61
N LEU A 9 17.76 10.40 26.93
CA LEU A 9 16.38 10.50 26.47
C LEU A 9 16.31 10.71 24.94
N GLN A 10 17.20 11.51 24.38
CA GLN A 10 17.30 11.70 22.93
C GLN A 10 17.66 10.39 22.20
N ILE A 11 18.63 9.63 22.71
CA ILE A 11 19.00 8.32 22.14
C ILE A 11 17.82 7.34 22.23
N LEU A 12 17.13 7.28 23.37
CA LEU A 12 15.97 6.41 23.55
C LEU A 12 14.86 6.73 22.54
N MET A 13 14.57 8.01 22.32
CA MET A 13 13.58 8.46 21.33
C MET A 13 13.99 8.12 19.89
N LEU A 14 15.27 8.31 19.53
CA LEU A 14 15.80 7.98 18.20
C LEU A 14 15.71 6.47 17.92
N VAL A 15 16.10 5.65 18.90
CA VAL A 15 15.98 4.18 18.80
C VAL A 15 14.52 3.77 18.67
N GLY A 16 13.62 4.34 19.48
CA GLY A 16 12.19 4.06 19.40
C GLY A 16 11.57 4.44 18.05
N MET A 17 11.93 5.60 17.52
CA MET A 17 11.45 6.08 16.23
C MET A 17 11.99 5.25 15.06
N PHE A 18 13.25 4.80 15.13
CA PHE A 18 13.82 3.89 14.15
C PHE A 18 13.12 2.53 14.15
N LEU A 19 12.87 1.96 15.34
CA LEU A 19 12.14 0.69 15.48
C LEU A 19 10.69 0.79 14.97
N LEU A 20 9.99 1.89 15.27
CA LEU A 20 8.65 2.14 14.73
C LEU A 20 8.65 2.31 13.21
N GLY A 21 9.62 3.05 12.66
CA GLY A 21 9.83 3.17 11.22
C GLY A 21 10.09 1.82 10.55
N GLY A 22 10.91 0.97 11.17
CA GLY A 22 11.16 -0.39 10.71
C GLY A 22 9.91 -1.27 10.74
N LEU A 23 9.15 -1.24 11.84
CA LEU A 23 7.93 -2.06 11.98
C LEU A 23 6.86 -1.66 10.94
N THR A 24 6.67 -0.36 10.74
CA THR A 24 5.74 0.19 9.74
C THR A 24 6.18 -0.15 8.31
N PHE A 25 7.48 -0.08 8.03
CA PHE A 25 8.06 -0.50 6.75
C PHE A 25 7.81 -2.00 6.48
N VAL A 26 8.14 -2.88 7.44
CA VAL A 26 7.94 -4.33 7.30
C VAL A 26 6.46 -4.66 7.08
N THR A 27 5.56 -4.01 7.81
CA THR A 27 4.12 -4.20 7.66
C THR A 27 3.64 -3.74 6.29
N GLY A 28 4.12 -2.58 5.79
CA GLY A 28 3.81 -2.10 4.45
C GLY A 28 4.26 -3.07 3.36
N VAL A 29 5.48 -3.59 3.46
CA VAL A 29 6.03 -4.59 2.52
C VAL A 29 5.24 -5.90 2.58
N ALA A 30 4.87 -6.37 3.77
CA ALA A 30 4.07 -7.59 3.93
C ALA A 30 2.69 -7.44 3.26
N ILE A 31 2.06 -6.28 3.40
CA ILE A 31 0.80 -5.96 2.74
C ILE A 31 0.97 -5.97 1.22
N LEU A 32 2.02 -5.34 0.70
CA LEU A 32 2.32 -5.34 -0.74
C LEU A 32 2.55 -6.74 -1.30
N ALA A 33 3.31 -7.57 -0.59
CA ALA A 33 3.58 -8.95 -0.97
C ALA A 33 2.29 -9.78 -1.04
N SER A 34 1.39 -9.61 -0.06
CA SER A 34 0.08 -10.29 -0.07
C SER A 34 -0.85 -9.80 -1.19
N GLY A 35 -0.79 -8.51 -1.54
CA GLY A 35 -1.58 -7.93 -2.62
C GLY A 35 -1.13 -8.36 -4.02
N ALA A 36 0.17 -8.61 -4.22
CA ALA A 36 0.72 -9.03 -5.52
C ALA A 36 0.25 -10.43 -5.96
N TRP A 37 0.06 -11.35 -5.01
CA TRP A 37 -0.40 -12.72 -5.32
C TRP A 37 -1.88 -12.84 -5.70
N GLY A 38 -2.72 -11.88 -5.29
CA GLY A 38 -4.17 -11.91 -5.60
C GLY A 38 -4.52 -11.59 -7.05
N HIS A 39 -3.65 -10.89 -7.78
CA HIS A 39 -3.94 -10.38 -9.13
C HIS A 39 -3.80 -11.43 -10.25
N GLU A 40 -2.97 -12.47 -10.06
CA GLU A 40 -2.70 -13.49 -11.10
C GLU A 40 -3.83 -14.52 -11.28
N LEU A 41 -4.75 -14.65 -10.31
CA LEU A 41 -5.85 -15.63 -10.39
C LEU A 41 -7.07 -15.14 -11.19
N HIS A 42 -7.22 -13.83 -11.39
CA HIS A 42 -8.41 -13.27 -12.05
C HIS A 42 -8.38 -13.37 -13.59
N THR A 43 -7.20 -13.58 -14.18
CA THR A 43 -6.97 -13.49 -15.64
C THR A 43 -7.36 -14.75 -16.42
N ILE A 44 -7.65 -15.87 -15.75
CA ILE A 44 -7.80 -17.18 -16.43
C ILE A 44 -9.28 -17.58 -16.61
N THR A 45 -10.23 -16.96 -15.90
CA THR A 45 -11.61 -17.47 -15.80
C THR A 45 -12.59 -16.87 -16.83
N THR A 46 -12.23 -15.80 -17.53
CA THR A 46 -13.22 -14.95 -18.25
C THR A 46 -13.31 -15.12 -19.76
N GLN A 47 -12.65 -16.10 -20.38
CA GLN A 47 -12.62 -16.19 -21.85
C GLN A 47 -13.71 -17.03 -22.55
N THR A 48 -14.60 -17.78 -21.88
CA THR A 48 -15.39 -18.81 -22.61
C THR A 48 -16.91 -18.59 -22.69
N THR A 49 -17.57 -17.77 -21.87
CA THR A 49 -19.05 -17.86 -21.74
C THR A 49 -19.86 -16.77 -22.48
N ARG A 50 -19.26 -15.70 -22.99
CA ARG A 50 -20.01 -14.51 -23.50
C ARG A 50 -20.19 -14.39 -25.02
N LEU A 51 -19.97 -15.45 -25.80
CA LEU A 51 -20.22 -15.40 -27.26
C LEU A 51 -21.71 -15.49 -27.65
N ALA A 52 -22.62 -15.83 -26.74
CA ALA A 52 -23.98 -16.27 -27.10
C ALA A 52 -25.12 -15.22 -27.02
N GLN A 53 -24.90 -14.01 -26.48
CA GLN A 53 -25.96 -12.98 -26.32
C GLN A 53 -25.72 -11.71 -27.14
N LYS A 54 -24.81 -11.80 -28.12
CA LYS A 54 -24.45 -10.73 -29.05
C LYS A 54 -25.65 -10.27 -29.88
N GLY A 55 -25.99 -8.98 -29.85
CA GLY A 55 -26.71 -8.42 -30.99
C GLY A 55 -27.40 -7.08 -30.81
N ILE A 56 -28.14 -6.86 -29.72
CA ILE A 56 -29.07 -5.70 -29.66
C ILE A 56 -28.99 -4.90 -28.34
N ALA A 57 -28.51 -5.51 -27.26
CA ALA A 57 -28.18 -4.78 -26.02
C ALA A 57 -26.77 -4.16 -26.03
N GLU A 58 -25.92 -4.56 -27.00
CA GLU A 58 -24.47 -4.36 -27.02
C GLU A 58 -24.01 -2.90 -27.03
N ASP A 59 -24.69 -2.00 -27.77
CA ASP A 59 -24.16 -0.63 -27.97
C ASP A 59 -24.45 0.32 -26.80
N LEU A 60 -25.65 0.26 -26.20
CA LEU A 60 -26.02 1.11 -25.05
C LEU A 60 -25.58 0.49 -23.71
N SER A 61 -25.69 -0.83 -23.56
CA SER A 61 -25.18 -1.55 -22.39
C SER A 61 -23.65 -1.63 -22.40
N GLY A 62 -23.03 -1.67 -23.59
CA GLY A 62 -21.58 -1.67 -23.72
C GLY A 62 -20.94 -0.38 -23.25
N LEU A 63 -21.52 0.79 -23.54
CA LEU A 63 -20.94 2.07 -23.14
C LEU A 63 -21.13 2.38 -21.64
N VAL A 64 -22.34 2.19 -21.10
CA VAL A 64 -22.62 2.32 -19.65
C VAL A 64 -21.96 1.18 -18.86
N GLY A 65 -21.90 -0.02 -19.41
CA GLY A 65 -21.20 -1.16 -18.83
C GLY A 65 -19.69 -0.97 -18.79
N ASN A 66 -19.10 -0.35 -19.83
CA ASN A 66 -17.67 0.00 -19.84
C ASN A 66 -17.37 1.12 -18.82
N ALA A 67 -18.24 2.14 -18.72
CA ALA A 67 -18.12 3.16 -17.68
C ALA A 67 -18.29 2.58 -16.27
N SER A 68 -19.25 1.68 -16.07
CA SER A 68 -19.49 0.98 -14.80
C SER A 68 -18.34 0.06 -14.43
N THR A 69 -17.74 -0.63 -15.41
CA THR A 69 -16.53 -1.44 -15.25
C THR A 69 -15.35 -0.55 -14.87
N LEU A 70 -15.13 0.56 -15.59
CA LEU A 70 -14.08 1.53 -15.23
C LEU A 70 -14.28 2.10 -13.83
N LEU A 71 -15.51 2.48 -13.47
CA LEU A 71 -15.86 2.99 -12.14
C LEU A 71 -15.66 1.95 -11.05
N ASN A 72 -16.01 0.69 -11.31
CA ASN A 72 -15.74 -0.41 -10.39
C ASN A 72 -14.25 -0.70 -10.26
N THR A 73 -13.48 -0.68 -11.35
CA THR A 73 -12.02 -0.83 -11.34
C THR A 73 -11.35 0.34 -10.60
N ILE A 74 -11.86 1.57 -10.76
CA ILE A 74 -11.42 2.74 -9.99
C ILE A 74 -11.74 2.57 -8.50
N ASN A 75 -12.95 2.11 -8.19
CA ASN A 75 -13.38 1.87 -6.82
C ASN A 75 -12.60 0.73 -6.16
N GLU A 76 -12.28 -0.35 -6.90
CA GLU A 76 -11.38 -1.41 -6.47
C GLU A 76 -9.96 -0.90 -6.29
N MET A 77 -9.44 -0.04 -7.18
CA MET A 77 -8.13 0.60 -7.03
C MET A 77 -8.03 1.40 -5.73
N ILE A 78 -9.03 2.23 -5.43
CA ILE A 78 -9.09 3.02 -4.19
C ILE A 78 -9.22 2.12 -2.96
N ARG A 79 -9.88 0.97 -3.11
CA ARG A 79 -10.08 -0.01 -2.03
C ARG A 79 -8.92 -1.01 -1.90
N THR A 80 -7.94 -1.01 -2.82
CA THR A 80 -6.86 -2.00 -2.78
C THR A 80 -5.94 -1.78 -1.59
N THR A 81 -5.80 -2.85 -0.81
CA THR A 81 -4.81 -3.02 0.26
C THR A 81 -3.40 -2.66 -0.20
N THR A 82 -3.12 -2.79 -1.51
CA THR A 82 -1.87 -2.37 -2.17
C THR A 82 -1.56 -0.88 -1.98
N GLY A 83 -2.53 0.03 -2.16
CA GLY A 83 -2.30 1.48 -1.98
C GLY A 83 -1.91 1.83 -0.54
N ILE A 84 -2.55 1.17 0.43
CA ILE A 84 -2.23 1.28 1.86
C ILE A 84 -0.82 0.74 2.12
N GLY A 85 -0.46 -0.40 1.53
CA GLY A 85 0.88 -1.00 1.63
C GLY A 85 1.99 -0.10 1.11
N VAL A 86 1.81 0.55 -0.04
CA VAL A 86 2.77 1.52 -0.60
C VAL A 86 2.94 2.70 0.37
N PHE A 87 1.83 3.27 0.86
CA PHE A 87 1.89 4.39 1.78
C PHE A 87 2.62 4.05 3.08
N LEU A 88 2.33 2.88 3.69
CA LEU A 88 3.02 2.41 4.90
C LEU A 88 4.52 2.16 4.66
N THR A 89 4.87 1.60 3.52
CA THR A 89 6.26 1.33 3.15
C THR A 89 7.05 2.63 2.99
N VAL A 90 6.53 3.59 2.22
CA VAL A 90 7.22 4.87 1.97
C VAL A 90 7.32 5.70 3.25
N SER A 91 6.26 5.77 4.05
CA SER A 91 6.26 6.49 5.32
C SER A 91 7.24 5.87 6.34
N GLY A 92 7.27 4.54 6.49
CA GLY A 92 8.24 3.85 7.34
C GLY A 92 9.68 4.07 6.90
N ALA A 93 9.94 4.01 5.58
CA ALA A 93 11.26 4.31 5.02
C ALA A 93 11.70 5.76 5.29
N LEU A 94 10.79 6.73 5.14
CA LEU A 94 11.04 8.13 5.46
C LEU A 94 11.35 8.33 6.94
N LEU A 95 10.59 7.69 7.84
CA LEU A 95 10.85 7.77 9.28
C LEU A 95 12.24 7.23 9.65
N MET A 96 12.66 6.12 9.04
CA MET A 96 14.00 5.57 9.22
C MET A 96 15.09 6.49 8.64
N ALA A 97 14.87 7.04 7.44
CA ALA A 97 15.82 7.96 6.82
C ALA A 97 16.01 9.25 7.65
N LEU A 98 14.91 9.79 8.18
CA LEU A 98 14.93 10.97 9.05
C LEU A 98 15.65 10.68 10.36
N THR A 99 15.44 9.52 10.98
CA THR A 99 16.15 9.15 12.21
C THR A 99 17.65 9.02 11.99
N VAL A 100 18.08 8.37 10.91
CA VAL A 100 19.50 8.29 10.54
C VAL A 100 20.07 9.69 10.30
N TRP A 101 19.34 10.55 9.59
CA TRP A 101 19.78 11.92 9.34
C TRP A 101 19.93 12.74 10.62
N PHE A 102 18.99 12.62 11.56
CA PHE A 102 19.07 13.26 12.87
C PHE A 102 20.25 12.75 13.72
N VAL A 103 20.57 11.45 13.64
CA VAL A 103 21.75 10.88 14.31
C VAL A 103 23.04 11.50 13.77
N PHE A 104 23.16 11.66 12.45
CA PHE A 104 24.35 12.29 11.84
C PHE A 104 24.45 13.79 12.12
N GLN A 105 23.32 14.49 12.25
CA GLN A 105 23.27 15.92 12.56
C GLN A 105 23.61 16.23 14.03
N SER A 106 23.44 15.26 14.93
CA SER A 106 23.68 15.41 16.37
C SER A 106 25.11 14.94 16.71
N PRO A 107 26.10 15.84 16.86
CA PRO A 107 27.45 15.46 17.29
C PRO A 107 27.49 14.96 18.74
#